data_AF-A0A6B2WZM6-F1
#
_entry.id   AF-A0A6B2WZM6-F1
#
_cell.length_a   1.000
_cell.length_b   1.000
_cell.length_c   1.000
_cell.angle_alpha   90.00
_cell.angle_beta   90.00
_cell.angle_gamma   90.00
#
_symmetry.space_group_name_H-M   'P 1'
#
loop_
_entity.id
_entity.type
_entity.pdbx_description
1 polymer ?
#
loop_
_entity_poly.entity_id
_entity_poly.type
_entity_poly.pdbx_seq_one_letter_code
_entity_poly.pdbx_strand_id
1 'polypeptide(L)'
;MAVPTPYGAPSRSEASSIPPALAEPLRNELEEVADEVVQAIIEHSPGYAGPSTRKLRSVAVEALTLFVDLIADPRSQGDAAPAMYHELGRAVARQDRSLDGLQSALRVGGMQAWRRLNRTAEGLGLGSAVVSALGELALRTAHEVAEAAARGYAEEQLRGSDELERRRRRLIGLLLGEGPVSPEAVHDLAHAARWPVPRQVAVVALASSPGIREETWPLTTSDVLVDMESRPPRMLVPDPHDQSHFTGRTFTLALRDRPAAIGPTVSLTQASRSLLWATRALGLMGRGILPRQGVVRCVDHLSTLLLHSDEPLLDELRSHVLAPLDTVPEGQRARHAETLLAWLLSGSNVPDVANRLHLHPQTVRYRLRQLKPLFGDALDDPDTRLELILALRAESLREPESSSR
;
A
#
# COMPACT_ATOMS: atom_id res chain seq x y z
N MET A 1 -16.74 60.51 37.34
CA MET A 1 -16.08 60.16 36.07
C MET A 1 -14.78 60.92 35.99
N ALA A 2 -13.64 60.24 36.19
CA ALA A 2 -12.32 60.75 35.84
C ALA A 2 -11.35 59.55 35.77
N VAL A 3 -11.05 59.20 34.52
CA VAL A 3 -10.00 58.37 33.91
C VAL A 3 -8.91 57.79 34.84
N PRO A 4 -8.72 56.45 34.88
CA PRO A 4 -7.46 55.85 35.30
C PRO A 4 -6.43 55.95 34.17
N THR A 5 -5.25 56.46 34.51
CA THR A 5 -4.02 56.46 33.72
C THR A 5 -3.71 55.06 33.19
N PRO A 6 -3.33 54.89 31.91
CA PRO A 6 -3.03 53.57 31.37
C PRO A 6 -1.73 53.03 31.96
N TYR A 7 -1.83 51.80 32.47
CA TYR A 7 -0.70 50.94 32.80
C TYR A 7 0.20 50.86 31.56
N GLY A 8 1.44 51.34 31.66
CA GLY A 8 2.43 51.19 30.60
C GLY A 8 2.58 49.71 30.28
N ALA A 9 2.31 49.36 29.02
CA ALA A 9 2.70 48.08 28.47
C ALA A 9 4.22 47.90 28.68
N PRO A 10 4.71 46.72 29.07
CA PRO A 10 6.14 46.47 29.05
C PRO A 10 6.62 46.61 27.60
N SER A 11 7.45 47.62 27.38
CA SER A 11 8.09 47.91 26.11
C SER A 11 8.84 46.67 25.63
N ARG A 12 8.43 46.12 24.47
CA ARG A 12 9.20 45.18 23.64
C ARG A 12 10.47 45.88 23.13
N SER A 13 11.46 46.04 23.99
CA SER A 13 12.80 46.51 23.61
C SER A 13 13.84 46.14 24.68
N GLU A 14 13.95 44.86 25.03
CA GLU A 14 15.22 44.35 25.56
C GLU A 14 16.16 44.15 24.37
N ALA A 15 16.98 45.17 24.12
CA ALA A 15 18.12 45.06 23.24
C ALA A 15 19.00 43.88 23.69
N SER A 16 19.45 43.06 22.72
CA SER A 16 20.34 41.91 22.91
C SER A 16 21.26 42.05 24.12
N SER A 17 20.99 41.29 25.18
CA SER A 17 21.80 41.25 26.40
C SER A 17 23.15 40.56 26.19
N ILE A 18 23.40 40.00 25.01
CA ILE A 18 24.64 39.34 24.62
C ILE A 18 25.52 40.36 23.87
N PRO A 19 26.71 40.73 24.39
CA PRO A 19 27.65 41.61 23.70
C PRO A 19 28.24 40.91 22.46
N PRO A 20 28.16 41.52 21.25
CA PRO A 20 28.78 40.96 20.04
C PRO A 20 30.29 40.72 20.15
N ALA A 21 30.96 41.50 21.01
CA ALA A 21 32.39 41.35 21.31
C ALA A 21 32.77 39.98 21.91
N LEU A 22 31.80 39.20 22.39
CA LEU A 22 32.02 37.81 22.83
C LEU A 22 32.34 36.86 21.67
N ALA A 23 32.02 37.24 20.43
CA ALA A 23 32.29 36.37 19.29
C ALA A 23 33.79 36.18 19.03
N GLU A 24 34.61 37.22 19.15
CA GLU A 24 36.07 37.12 18.91
C GLU A 24 36.80 36.12 19.83
N PRO A 25 36.64 36.17 21.18
CA PRO A 25 37.29 35.19 22.04
C PRO A 25 36.78 33.77 21.78
N LEU A 26 35.48 33.60 21.49
CA LEU A 26 34.93 32.29 21.12
C LEU A 26 35.48 31.79 19.78
N ARG A 27 35.69 32.67 18.79
CA ARG A 27 36.31 32.32 17.50
C ARG A 27 37.72 31.77 17.66
N ASN A 28 38.50 32.31 18.59
CA ASN A 28 39.88 31.87 18.82
C ASN A 28 39.96 30.46 19.43
N GLU A 29 38.91 30.00 20.11
CA GLU A 29 38.85 28.67 20.74
C GLU A 29 38.15 27.61 19.87
N LEU A 30 37.51 27.99 18.76
CA LEU A 30 36.63 27.11 17.96
C LEU A 30 37.24 25.74 17.63
N GLU A 31 38.49 25.73 17.17
CA GLU A 31 39.18 24.50 16.76
C GLU A 31 39.40 23.55 17.94
N GLU A 32 39.80 24.08 19.10
CA GLU A 32 39.99 23.29 20.33
C GLU A 32 38.64 22.74 20.82
N VAL A 33 37.58 23.56 20.79
CA VAL A 33 36.24 23.14 21.19
C VAL A 33 35.67 22.08 20.24
N ALA A 34 35.92 22.19 18.94
CA ALA A 34 35.52 21.19 17.97
C ALA A 34 36.18 19.84 18.25
N ASP A 35 37.47 19.85 18.60
CA ASP A 35 38.20 18.64 19.00
C ASP A 35 37.64 18.02 20.28
N GLU A 36 37.36 18.83 21.32
CA GLU A 36 36.68 18.37 22.55
C GLU A 36 35.29 17.76 22.25
N VAL A 37 34.51 18.39 21.38
CA VAL A 37 33.17 17.94 20.98
C VAL A 37 33.24 16.60 20.25
N VAL A 38 34.15 16.46 19.28
CA VAL A 38 34.34 15.22 18.52
C VAL A 38 34.73 14.09 19.45
N GLN A 39 35.67 14.34 20.36
CA GLN A 39 36.09 13.36 21.35
C GLN A 39 34.93 12.92 22.23
N ALA A 40 34.14 13.87 22.77
CA ALA A 40 32.99 13.56 23.61
C ALA A 40 31.94 12.71 22.87
N ILE A 41 31.68 13.00 21.58
CA ILE A 41 30.76 12.22 20.76
C ILE A 41 31.26 10.79 20.56
N ILE A 42 32.56 10.60 20.27
CA ILE A 42 33.15 9.28 20.06
C ILE A 42 33.11 8.46 21.35
N GLU A 43 33.42 9.06 22.50
CA GLU A 43 33.38 8.40 23.81
C GLU A 43 31.96 7.90 24.15
N HIS A 44 30.93 8.70 23.88
CA HIS A 44 29.54 8.32 24.15
C HIS A 44 28.93 7.43 23.05
N SER A 45 29.48 7.47 21.84
CA SER A 45 28.96 6.76 20.68
C SER A 45 30.11 6.27 19.79
N PRO A 46 30.72 5.11 20.11
CA PRO A 46 31.89 4.57 19.41
C PRO A 46 31.67 4.35 17.91
N GLY A 47 30.42 4.24 17.45
CA GLY A 47 30.06 4.12 16.04
C GLY A 47 30.42 5.35 15.17
N TYR A 48 30.87 6.45 15.77
CA TYR A 48 31.41 7.61 15.04
C TYR A 48 32.95 7.59 14.92
N ALA A 49 33.64 6.62 15.53
CA ALA A 49 35.09 6.45 15.39
C ALA A 49 35.46 5.87 14.01
N GLY A 50 36.53 6.37 13.39
CA GLY A 50 37.14 5.76 12.19
C GLY A 50 37.33 6.74 11.03
N PRO A 51 37.20 6.29 9.76
CA PRO A 51 37.48 7.13 8.58
C PRO A 51 36.67 8.42 8.50
N SER A 52 35.49 8.45 9.15
CA SER A 52 34.57 9.57 9.19
C SER A 52 34.90 10.63 10.24
N THR A 53 35.87 10.39 11.14
CA THR A 53 36.19 11.31 12.24
C THR A 53 36.64 12.69 11.74
N ARG A 54 37.38 12.75 10.62
CA ARG A 54 37.78 14.03 10.00
C ARG A 54 36.58 14.84 9.51
N LYS A 55 35.57 14.16 8.96
CA LYS A 55 34.32 14.77 8.49
C LYS A 55 33.44 15.21 9.67
N LEU A 56 33.43 14.44 10.75
CA LEU A 56 32.75 14.83 11.98
C LEU A 56 33.37 16.11 12.58
N ARG A 57 34.70 16.22 12.57
CA ARG A 57 35.41 17.42 12.99
C ARG A 57 35.08 18.64 12.14
N SER A 58 35.07 18.52 10.80
CA SER A 58 34.70 19.66 9.94
C SER A 58 33.28 20.14 10.20
N VAL A 59 32.33 19.22 10.40
CA VAL A 59 30.94 19.55 10.77
C VAL A 59 30.86 20.21 12.14
N ALA A 60 31.66 19.76 13.12
CA ALA A 60 31.71 20.38 14.44
C ALA A 60 32.27 21.82 14.39
N VAL A 61 33.33 22.06 13.63
CA VAL A 61 33.88 23.42 13.42
C VAL A 61 32.82 24.31 12.77
N GLU A 62 32.21 23.87 11.67
CA GLU A 62 31.19 24.63 10.96
C GLU A 62 29.98 24.96 11.84
N ALA A 63 29.49 23.99 12.62
CA ALA A 63 28.42 24.18 13.59
C ALA A 63 28.74 25.24 14.65
N LEU A 64 29.94 25.18 15.23
CA LEU A 64 30.38 26.13 16.25
C LEU A 64 30.59 27.53 15.64
N THR A 65 31.13 27.62 14.42
CA THR A 65 31.26 28.89 13.68
C THR A 65 29.89 29.54 13.48
N LEU A 66 28.90 28.78 13.01
CA LEU A 66 27.53 29.28 12.81
C LEU A 66 26.91 29.80 14.10
N PHE A 67 27.15 29.13 15.23
CA PHE A 67 26.67 29.59 16.54
C PHE A 67 27.37 30.88 17.00
N VAL A 68 28.69 30.98 16.79
CA VAL A 68 29.45 32.19 17.14
C VAL A 68 29.08 33.37 16.24
N ASP A 69 28.78 33.14 14.97
CA ASP A 69 28.29 34.17 14.06
C ASP A 69 26.88 34.65 14.46
N LEU A 70 26.03 33.76 14.98
CA LEU A 70 24.74 34.13 15.56
C LEU A 70 24.88 35.01 16.83
N ILE A 71 25.96 34.84 17.60
CA ILE A 71 26.30 35.73 18.72
C ILE A 71 26.79 37.09 18.19
N ALA A 72 27.61 37.09 17.13
CA ALA A 72 28.16 38.31 16.54
C ALA A 72 27.07 39.19 15.90
N ASP A 73 26.11 38.59 15.21
CA ASP A 73 24.97 39.26 14.62
C ASP A 73 23.67 38.46 14.83
N PRO A 74 22.93 38.72 15.93
CA PRO A 74 21.65 38.05 16.19
C PRO A 74 20.56 38.32 15.15
N ARG A 75 20.72 39.34 14.31
CA ARG A 75 19.79 39.68 13.22
C ARG A 75 20.15 38.97 11.92
N SER A 76 21.36 38.40 11.82
CA SER A 76 21.77 37.49 10.75
C SER A 76 21.14 36.10 10.92
N GLN A 77 19.82 36.03 11.11
CA GLN A 77 19.09 34.76 10.94
C GLN A 77 19.24 34.30 9.49
N GLY A 78 20.34 33.63 9.19
CA GLY A 78 20.58 32.97 7.92
C GLY A 78 20.07 31.55 8.00
N ASP A 79 19.41 31.10 6.93
CA ASP A 79 18.99 29.70 6.72
C ASP A 79 20.18 28.69 6.74
N ALA A 80 21.42 29.15 6.87
CA ALA A 80 22.64 28.36 6.79
C ALA A 80 22.73 27.26 7.87
N ALA A 81 22.43 27.57 9.14
CA ALA A 81 22.50 26.56 10.20
C ALA A 81 21.43 25.47 10.03
N PRO A 82 20.12 25.78 9.92
CA PRO A 82 19.11 24.77 9.61
C PRO A 82 19.41 23.96 8.33
N ALA A 83 19.91 24.60 7.27
CA ALA A 83 20.24 23.91 6.01
C ALA A 83 21.37 22.87 6.17
N MET A 84 22.45 23.22 6.89
CA MET A 84 23.55 22.29 7.16
C MET A 84 23.07 21.06 7.93
N TYR A 85 22.26 21.25 8.97
CA TYR A 85 21.74 20.14 9.77
C TYR A 85 20.67 19.31 9.03
N HIS A 86 19.88 19.93 8.15
CA HIS A 86 18.99 19.21 7.23
C HIS A 86 19.77 18.26 6.33
N GLU A 87 20.84 18.72 5.68
CA GLU A 87 21.71 17.86 4.87
C GLU A 87 22.45 16.80 5.69
N LEU A 88 22.84 17.10 6.93
CA LEU A 88 23.39 16.11 7.85
C LEU A 88 22.38 14.98 8.12
N GLY A 89 21.11 15.33 8.38
CA GLY A 89 20.02 14.37 8.53
C GLY A 89 19.83 13.47 7.31
N ARG A 90 19.83 14.06 6.09
CA ARG A 90 19.78 13.31 4.83
C ARG A 90 20.97 12.37 4.66
N ALA A 91 22.18 12.83 4.99
CA ALA A 91 23.40 12.03 4.87
C ALA A 91 23.41 10.83 5.84
N VAL A 92 22.88 10.98 7.06
CA VAL A 92 22.74 9.90 8.03
C VAL A 92 21.74 8.86 7.55
N ALA A 93 20.59 9.30 7.01
CA ALA A 93 19.59 8.40 6.42
C ALA A 93 20.16 7.57 5.26
N ARG A 94 20.96 8.17 4.36
CA ARG A 94 21.63 7.45 3.25
C ARG A 94 22.61 6.37 3.70
N GLN A 95 23.12 6.49 4.93
CA GLN A 95 24.07 5.53 5.51
C GLN A 95 23.36 4.47 6.36
N ASP A 96 22.02 4.41 6.35
CA ASP A 96 21.20 3.51 7.18
C ASP A 96 21.51 3.61 8.68
N ARG A 97 21.97 4.77 9.14
CA ARG A 97 22.26 5.05 10.56
C ARG A 97 21.01 5.56 11.25
N SER A 98 20.86 5.28 12.54
CA SER A 98 19.65 5.65 13.29
C SER A 98 19.54 7.15 13.56
N LEU A 99 18.31 7.68 13.51
CA LEU A 99 17.99 9.05 13.94
C LEU A 99 18.34 9.26 15.42
N ASP A 100 18.06 8.27 16.28
CA ASP A 100 18.40 8.32 17.71
C ASP A 100 19.92 8.49 17.92
N GLY A 101 20.73 7.82 17.09
CA GLY A 101 22.19 7.96 17.12
C GLY A 101 22.66 9.36 16.70
N LEU A 102 21.97 10.01 15.76
CA LEU A 102 22.22 11.39 15.37
C LEU A 102 21.81 12.37 16.49
N GLN A 103 20.60 12.22 17.04
CA GLN A 103 20.10 13.07 18.12
C GLN A 103 20.97 12.95 19.38
N SER A 104 21.43 11.75 19.72
CA SER A 104 22.35 11.53 20.83
C SER A 104 23.68 12.25 20.60
N ALA A 105 24.26 12.17 19.39
CA ALA A 105 25.48 12.88 19.05
C ALA A 105 25.33 14.41 19.12
N LEU A 106 24.22 14.96 18.59
CA LEU A 106 23.90 16.39 18.69
C LEU A 106 23.78 16.85 20.14
N ARG A 107 23.09 16.06 20.99
CA ARG A 107 22.93 16.35 22.42
C ARG A 107 24.27 16.34 23.15
N VAL A 108 25.11 15.33 22.91
CA VAL A 108 26.44 15.23 23.55
C VAL A 108 27.34 16.39 23.11
N GLY A 109 27.40 16.68 21.81
CA GLY A 109 28.19 17.80 21.29
C GLY A 109 27.72 19.16 21.81
N GLY A 110 26.41 19.40 21.82
CA GLY A 110 25.82 20.63 22.37
C GLY A 110 26.13 20.82 23.86
N MET A 111 26.04 19.76 24.67
CA MET A 111 26.42 19.82 26.09
C MET A 111 27.91 20.12 26.28
N GLN A 112 28.80 19.56 25.45
CA GLN A 112 30.24 19.83 25.55
C GLN A 112 30.55 21.28 25.15
N ALA A 113 29.96 21.77 24.06
CA ALA A 113 30.08 23.17 23.64
C ALA A 113 29.57 24.13 24.72
N TRP A 114 28.42 23.83 25.35
CA TRP A 114 27.87 24.61 26.45
C TRP A 114 28.81 24.67 27.67
N ARG A 115 29.41 23.53 28.06
CA ARG A 115 30.39 23.48 29.16
C ARG A 115 31.62 24.34 28.89
N ARG A 116 32.09 24.41 27.63
CA ARG A 116 33.20 25.31 27.29
C ARG A 116 32.76 26.76 27.35
N LEU A 117 31.63 27.09 26.73
CA LEU A 117 31.10 28.45 26.69
C LEU A 117 30.92 29.04 28.10
N ASN A 118 30.43 28.25 29.06
CA ASN A 118 30.34 28.68 30.47
C ASN A 118 31.71 28.94 31.10
N ARG A 119 32.73 28.10 30.84
CA ARG A 119 34.10 28.33 31.33
C ARG A 119 34.68 29.64 30.79
N THR A 120 34.47 29.93 29.50
CA THR A 120 34.90 31.19 28.88
C THR A 120 34.13 32.38 29.46
N ALA A 121 32.82 32.25 29.68
CA ALA A 121 31.99 33.29 30.29
C ALA A 121 32.41 33.61 31.74
N GLU A 122 32.74 32.60 32.54
CA GLU A 122 33.27 32.76 33.89
C GLU A 122 34.64 33.44 33.87
N GLY A 123 35.55 33.02 32.98
CA GLY A 123 36.89 33.62 32.84
C GLY A 123 36.86 35.10 32.43
N LEU A 124 35.84 35.52 31.69
CA LEU A 124 35.61 36.92 31.29
C LEU A 124 34.81 37.72 32.33
N GLY A 125 34.34 37.09 33.42
CA GLY A 125 33.56 37.75 34.46
C GLY A 125 32.19 38.26 33.98
N LEU A 126 31.54 37.54 33.06
CA LEU A 126 30.25 37.95 32.50
C LEU A 126 29.14 37.89 33.56
N GLY A 127 28.26 38.89 33.55
CA GLY A 127 27.11 38.95 34.46
C GLY A 127 26.07 37.85 34.18
N SER A 128 25.32 37.46 35.22
CA SER A 128 24.28 36.42 35.15
C SER A 128 23.25 36.64 34.02
N ALA A 129 22.88 37.89 33.73
CA ALA A 129 21.97 38.21 32.63
C ALA A 129 22.50 37.80 31.24
N VAL A 130 23.82 37.91 31.02
CA VAL A 130 24.47 37.52 29.75
C VAL A 130 24.51 36.00 29.63
N VAL A 131 24.84 35.30 30.71
CA VAL A 131 24.88 33.83 30.74
C VAL A 131 23.49 33.23 30.51
N SER A 132 22.45 33.79 31.15
CA SER A 132 21.06 33.35 30.91
C SER A 132 20.65 33.53 29.45
N ALA A 133 20.99 34.67 28.83
CA ALA A 133 20.67 34.93 27.43
C ALA A 133 21.44 34.00 26.47
N LEU A 134 22.71 33.70 26.75
CA LEU A 134 23.48 32.69 26.01
C LEU A 134 22.86 31.29 26.15
N GLY A 135 22.34 30.95 27.33
CA GLY A 135 21.63 29.70 27.57
C GLY A 135 20.34 29.58 26.77
N GLU A 136 19.52 30.64 26.74
CA GLU A 136 18.32 30.69 25.92
C GLU A 136 18.64 30.58 24.42
N LEU A 137 19.69 31.27 23.96
CA LEU A 137 20.16 31.19 22.58
C LEU A 137 20.61 29.76 22.24
N ALA A 138 21.46 29.16 23.07
CA ALA A 138 21.95 27.79 22.88
C ALA A 138 20.82 26.77 22.85
N LEU A 139 19.83 26.89 23.75
CA LEU A 139 18.68 25.98 23.80
C LEU A 139 17.81 26.11 22.55
N ARG A 140 17.52 27.35 22.11
CA ARG A 140 16.77 27.60 20.88
C ARG A 140 17.48 27.03 19.66
N THR A 141 18.78 27.32 19.50
CA THR A 141 19.56 26.78 18.39
C THR A 141 19.61 25.25 18.45
N ALA A 142 19.82 24.64 19.62
CA ALA A 142 19.84 23.19 19.77
C ALA A 142 18.52 22.53 19.33
N HIS A 143 17.38 23.18 19.60
CA HIS A 143 16.09 22.69 19.15
C HIS A 143 15.93 22.83 17.62
N GLU A 144 16.24 23.99 17.06
CA GLU A 144 16.14 24.25 15.62
C GLU A 144 17.00 23.29 14.79
N VAL A 145 18.25 23.05 15.22
CA VAL A 145 19.16 22.13 14.52
C VAL A 145 18.70 20.67 14.61
N ALA A 146 18.14 20.26 15.76
CA ALA A 146 17.59 18.92 15.93
C ALA A 146 16.35 18.70 15.05
N GLU A 147 15.46 19.69 14.97
CA GLU A 147 14.30 19.64 14.08
C GLU A 147 14.69 19.62 12.60
N ALA A 148 15.67 20.43 12.20
CA ALA A 148 16.16 20.45 10.82
C ALA A 148 16.78 19.10 10.42
N ALA A 149 17.60 18.51 11.30
CA ALA A 149 18.16 17.18 11.09
C ALA A 149 17.09 16.08 11.02
N ALA A 150 16.09 16.11 11.90
CA ALA A 150 14.98 15.17 11.88
C ALA A 150 14.16 15.28 10.58
N ARG A 151 13.89 16.51 10.10
CA ARG A 151 13.21 16.77 8.82
C ARG A 151 14.00 16.19 7.65
N GLY A 152 15.29 16.49 7.54
CA GLY A 152 16.15 15.96 6.48
C GLY A 152 16.23 14.43 6.48
N TYR A 153 16.34 13.82 7.67
CA TYR A 153 16.30 12.37 7.80
C TYR A 153 14.98 11.76 7.32
N ALA A 154 13.85 12.31 7.76
CA ALA A 154 12.52 11.83 7.40
C ALA A 154 12.24 11.96 5.88
N GLU A 155 12.63 13.09 5.28
CA GLU A 155 12.51 13.30 3.82
C GLU A 155 13.30 12.28 3.01
N GLU A 156 14.54 11.99 3.40
CA GLU A 156 15.37 11.02 2.68
C GLU A 156 14.83 9.58 2.84
N GLN A 157 14.32 9.23 4.02
CA GLN A 157 13.68 7.93 4.24
C GLN A 157 12.40 7.78 3.40
N LEU A 158 11.56 8.82 3.34
CA LEU A 158 10.37 8.83 2.49
C LEU A 158 10.76 8.68 1.01
N ARG A 159 11.80 9.40 0.54
CA ARG A 159 12.28 9.28 -0.85
C ARG A 159 12.76 7.88 -1.18
N GLY A 160 13.49 7.23 -0.28
CA GLY A 160 13.94 5.84 -0.44
C GLY A 160 12.78 4.85 -0.52
N SER A 161 11.76 5.05 0.33
CA SER A 161 10.52 4.26 0.30
C SER A 161 9.74 4.47 -1.01
N ASP A 162 9.55 5.72 -1.42
CA ASP A 162 8.85 6.08 -2.66
C ASP A 162 9.55 5.52 -3.90
N GLU A 163 10.88 5.53 -3.92
CA GLU A 163 11.63 4.98 -5.03
C GLU A 163 11.52 3.46 -5.12
N LEU A 164 11.59 2.77 -3.98
CA LEU A 164 11.34 1.32 -3.94
C LEU A 164 9.92 0.99 -4.41
N GLU A 165 8.93 1.75 -3.94
CA GLU A 165 7.53 1.57 -4.30
C GLU A 165 7.31 1.78 -5.81
N ARG A 166 7.94 2.82 -6.39
CA ARG A 166 7.94 3.03 -7.86
C ARG A 166 8.57 1.86 -8.62
N ARG A 167 9.68 1.31 -8.13
CA ARG A 167 10.34 0.13 -8.75
C ARG A 167 9.44 -1.11 -8.67
N ARG A 168 8.78 -1.34 -7.53
CA ARG A 168 7.79 -2.42 -7.34
C ARG A 168 6.58 -2.26 -8.25
N ARG A 169 6.05 -1.05 -8.41
CA ARG A 169 4.97 -0.75 -9.37
C ARG A 169 5.37 -1.01 -10.82
N ARG A 170 6.60 -0.63 -11.19
CA ARG A 170 7.13 -0.93 -12.54
C ARG A 170 7.24 -2.44 -12.79
N LEU A 171 7.66 -3.20 -11.78
CA LEU A 171 7.77 -4.66 -11.85
C LEU A 171 6.40 -5.34 -12.00
N ILE A 172 5.41 -4.99 -11.15
CA ILE A 172 4.06 -5.58 -11.27
C ILE A 172 3.40 -5.18 -12.59
N GLY A 173 3.63 -3.97 -13.09
CA GLY A 173 3.20 -3.53 -14.42
C GLY A 173 3.79 -4.37 -15.56
N LEU A 174 5.08 -4.72 -15.48
CA LEU A 174 5.72 -5.61 -16.45
C LEU A 174 5.12 -7.03 -16.39
N LEU A 175 4.97 -7.59 -15.19
CA LEU A 175 4.49 -8.97 -15.00
C LEU A 175 3.02 -9.16 -15.40
N LEU A 176 2.20 -8.14 -15.18
CA LEU A 176 0.76 -8.18 -15.44
C LEU A 176 0.36 -7.54 -16.78
N GLY A 177 1.32 -7.00 -17.52
CA GLY A 177 1.11 -6.40 -18.83
C GLY A 177 0.72 -7.40 -19.91
N GLU A 178 0.25 -6.86 -21.04
CA GLU A 178 -0.05 -7.66 -22.24
C GLU A 178 1.23 -7.89 -23.04
N GLY A 179 1.58 -9.16 -23.26
CA GLY A 179 2.70 -9.55 -24.10
C GLY A 179 3.68 -10.53 -23.44
N PRO A 180 4.63 -11.07 -24.22
CA PRO A 180 5.66 -11.95 -23.69
C PRO A 180 6.62 -11.15 -22.80
N VAL A 181 6.88 -11.67 -21.61
CA VAL A 181 7.81 -11.06 -20.65
C VAL A 181 9.18 -11.69 -20.79
N SER A 182 10.23 -10.89 -21.02
CA SER A 182 11.62 -11.38 -21.03
C SER A 182 12.07 -11.76 -19.61
N PRO A 183 12.63 -12.95 -19.39
CA PRO A 183 13.17 -13.35 -18.08
C PRO A 183 14.25 -12.41 -17.55
N GLU A 184 15.09 -11.85 -18.43
CA GLU A 184 16.15 -10.90 -18.05
C GLU A 184 15.56 -9.61 -17.50
N ALA A 185 14.55 -9.05 -18.17
CA ALA A 185 13.87 -7.83 -17.73
C ALA A 185 13.17 -8.02 -16.37
N VAL A 186 12.63 -9.22 -16.11
CA VAL A 186 12.04 -9.57 -14.80
C VAL A 186 13.12 -9.62 -13.73
N HIS A 187 14.27 -10.26 -14.01
CA HIS A 187 15.36 -10.36 -13.06
C HIS A 187 15.90 -8.98 -12.66
N ASP A 188 16.14 -8.10 -13.65
CA ASP A 188 16.65 -6.75 -13.43
C ASP A 188 15.67 -5.90 -12.58
N LEU A 189 14.39 -5.91 -12.94
CA LEU A 189 13.37 -5.16 -12.20
C LEU A 189 13.12 -5.76 -10.80
N ALA A 190 13.14 -7.08 -10.65
CA ALA A 190 13.00 -7.75 -9.36
C ALA A 190 14.15 -7.41 -8.41
N HIS A 191 15.39 -7.42 -8.92
CA HIS A 191 16.56 -7.01 -8.15
C HIS A 191 16.44 -5.55 -7.70
N ALA A 192 16.12 -4.63 -8.61
CA ALA A 192 15.94 -3.21 -8.29
C ALA A 192 14.78 -2.96 -7.29
N ALA A 193 13.73 -3.79 -7.35
CA ALA A 193 12.56 -3.73 -6.47
C ALA A 193 12.74 -4.48 -5.14
N ARG A 194 13.93 -5.07 -4.88
CA ARG A 194 14.21 -5.95 -3.73
C ARG A 194 13.12 -7.00 -3.55
N TRP A 195 12.78 -7.66 -4.65
CA TRP A 195 11.73 -8.68 -4.70
C TRP A 195 12.34 -10.04 -5.03
N PRO A 196 12.21 -11.06 -4.16
CA PRO A 196 12.68 -12.40 -4.48
C PRO A 196 11.83 -12.98 -5.60
N VAL A 197 12.45 -13.46 -6.68
CA VAL A 197 11.74 -13.99 -7.85
C VAL A 197 11.16 -15.38 -7.52
N PRO A 198 9.82 -15.53 -7.44
CA PRO A 198 9.18 -16.80 -7.13
C PRO A 198 9.09 -17.71 -8.36
N ARG A 199 8.80 -18.99 -8.15
CA ARG A 199 8.55 -19.93 -9.26
C ARG A 199 7.13 -19.82 -9.77
N GLN A 200 6.18 -19.67 -8.86
CA GLN A 200 4.76 -19.57 -9.14
C GLN A 200 4.17 -18.32 -8.51
N VAL A 201 3.08 -17.84 -9.08
CA VAL A 201 2.36 -16.67 -8.60
C VAL A 201 0.86 -16.89 -8.74
N ALA A 202 0.09 -16.22 -7.89
CA ALA A 202 -1.34 -16.01 -8.10
C ALA A 202 -1.66 -14.52 -7.98
N VAL A 203 -2.57 -14.04 -8.81
CA VAL A 203 -3.02 -12.64 -8.82
C VAL A 203 -4.40 -12.55 -8.20
N VAL A 204 -4.55 -11.59 -7.29
CA VAL A 204 -5.80 -11.27 -6.60
C VAL A 204 -6.33 -9.96 -7.14
N ALA A 205 -7.56 -9.96 -7.66
CA ALA A 205 -8.28 -8.76 -8.08
C ALA A 205 -9.31 -8.39 -7.01
N LEU A 206 -9.37 -7.11 -6.64
CA LEU A 206 -10.18 -6.62 -5.53
C LEU A 206 -11.29 -5.70 -6.05
N ALA A 207 -12.50 -5.83 -5.50
CA ALA A 207 -13.59 -4.91 -5.80
C ALA A 207 -13.23 -3.50 -5.32
N SER A 208 -13.29 -2.50 -6.19
CA SER A 208 -13.10 -1.09 -5.82
C SER A 208 -14.13 -0.67 -4.76
N SER A 209 -13.67 -0.23 -3.58
CA SER A 209 -14.55 0.31 -2.54
C SER A 209 -14.25 1.81 -2.35
N PRO A 210 -15.21 2.72 -2.59
CA PRO A 210 -15.04 4.12 -2.24
C PRO A 210 -14.93 4.23 -0.70
N GLY A 211 -13.83 4.78 -0.19
CA GLY A 211 -13.67 5.10 1.23
C GLY A 211 -12.57 4.36 2.00
N ILE A 212 -11.92 3.34 1.41
CA ILE A 212 -10.76 2.70 2.04
C ILE A 212 -9.49 3.43 1.60
N ARG A 213 -8.87 4.19 2.52
CA ARG A 213 -7.58 4.87 2.30
C ARG A 213 -6.48 3.84 1.98
N GLU A 214 -5.62 4.16 1.01
CA GLU A 214 -4.49 3.33 0.55
C GLU A 214 -3.47 3.02 1.68
N GLU A 215 -3.44 3.86 2.72
CA GLU A 215 -2.43 3.88 3.78
C GLU A 215 -2.53 2.73 4.81
N THR A 216 -3.48 1.80 4.66
CA THR A 216 -3.83 0.85 5.74
C THR A 216 -3.85 -0.61 5.33
N TRP A 217 -3.05 -1.02 4.35
CA TRP A 217 -2.80 -2.44 4.11
C TRP A 217 -1.71 -2.93 5.05
N PRO A 218 -1.91 -4.03 5.81
CA PRO A 218 -0.82 -4.70 6.49
C PRO A 218 0.05 -5.37 5.42
N LEU A 219 0.88 -4.56 4.74
CA LEU A 219 1.93 -4.97 3.81
C LEU A 219 3.10 -5.57 4.62
N THR A 220 2.84 -6.54 5.49
CA THR A 220 3.85 -7.12 6.37
C THR A 220 4.56 -8.32 5.75
N THR A 221 4.28 -8.65 4.48
CA THR A 221 5.12 -9.56 3.71
C THR A 221 5.82 -8.77 2.62
N SER A 222 7.14 -8.60 2.76
CA SER A 222 8.03 -7.90 1.82
C SER A 222 7.88 -8.38 0.36
N ASP A 223 7.32 -9.58 0.17
CA ASP A 223 7.34 -10.30 -1.09
C ASP A 223 6.02 -10.20 -1.86
N VAL A 224 4.97 -9.57 -1.32
CA VAL A 224 3.73 -9.34 -2.08
C VAL A 224 3.84 -8.02 -2.85
N LEU A 225 3.64 -8.08 -4.17
CA LEU A 225 3.57 -6.86 -5.00
C LEU A 225 2.12 -6.38 -5.04
N VAL A 226 1.91 -5.08 -4.87
CA VAL A 226 0.57 -4.48 -4.81
C VAL A 226 0.49 -3.30 -5.77
N ASP A 227 -0.64 -3.17 -6.45
CA ASP A 227 -0.98 -2.03 -7.28
C ASP A 227 -2.44 -1.63 -7.00
N MET A 228 -2.59 -0.67 -6.06
CA MET A 228 -3.88 -0.11 -5.65
C MET A 228 -4.39 1.00 -6.57
N GLU A 229 -3.50 1.60 -7.36
CA GLU A 229 -3.81 2.66 -8.32
C GLU A 229 -4.57 2.08 -9.53
N SER A 230 -4.27 0.83 -9.88
CA SER A 230 -4.98 0.10 -10.94
C SER A 230 -6.48 -0.05 -10.67
N ARG A 231 -7.24 -0.28 -11.75
CA ARG A 231 -8.68 -0.53 -11.73
C ARG A 231 -8.99 -1.81 -12.52
N PRO A 232 -9.44 -2.91 -11.88
CA PRO A 232 -9.56 -3.07 -10.43
C PRO A 232 -8.18 -3.11 -9.73
N PRO A 233 -8.10 -2.73 -8.43
CA PRO A 233 -6.90 -2.92 -7.61
C PRO A 233 -6.46 -4.38 -7.60
N ARG A 234 -5.16 -4.61 -7.59
CA ARG A 234 -4.59 -5.95 -7.76
C ARG A 234 -3.37 -6.21 -6.88
N MET A 235 -3.17 -7.47 -6.54
CA MET A 235 -2.02 -7.96 -5.78
C MET A 235 -1.45 -9.20 -6.44
N LEU A 236 -0.14 -9.32 -6.49
CA LEU A 236 0.57 -10.52 -6.95
C LEU A 236 1.22 -11.19 -5.74
N VAL A 237 0.80 -12.43 -5.49
CA VAL A 237 1.23 -13.23 -4.34
C VAL A 237 2.25 -14.27 -4.83
N PRO A 238 3.49 -14.24 -4.31
CA PRO A 238 4.54 -15.19 -4.68
C PRO A 238 4.28 -16.55 -4.05
N ASP A 239 4.66 -17.61 -4.78
CA ASP A 239 4.75 -18.99 -4.34
C ASP A 239 3.66 -19.38 -3.32
N PRO A 240 2.37 -19.31 -3.72
CA PRO A 240 1.28 -19.70 -2.83
C PRO A 240 1.30 -21.22 -2.67
N HIS A 241 2.19 -21.71 -1.80
CA HIS A 241 2.50 -23.12 -1.63
C HIS A 241 1.50 -23.87 -0.76
N ASP A 242 0.41 -23.22 -0.34
CA ASP A 242 -0.69 -23.93 0.29
C ASP A 242 -2.04 -23.24 0.04
N GLN A 243 -3.07 -24.03 -0.26
CA GLN A 243 -4.43 -23.56 -0.55
C GLN A 243 -5.06 -22.82 0.65
N SER A 244 -4.49 -23.06 1.84
CA SER A 244 -4.80 -22.46 3.14
C SER A 244 -4.44 -20.97 3.23
N HIS A 245 -3.47 -20.48 2.44
CA HIS A 245 -3.06 -19.07 2.45
C HIS A 245 -4.14 -18.11 1.94
N PHE A 246 -5.04 -18.61 1.10
CA PHE A 246 -6.07 -17.82 0.43
C PHE A 246 -7.48 -18.00 0.98
N THR A 247 -7.69 -19.06 1.77
CA THR A 247 -9.00 -19.45 2.32
C THR A 247 -9.10 -19.25 3.83
N GLY A 248 -7.98 -18.95 4.51
CA GLY A 248 -7.98 -18.66 5.93
C GLY A 248 -8.62 -17.32 6.28
N ARG A 249 -9.31 -17.25 7.43
CA ARG A 249 -9.89 -16.02 7.99
C ARG A 249 -8.87 -14.88 8.07
N THR A 250 -7.60 -15.20 8.29
CA THR A 250 -6.47 -14.25 8.28
C THR A 250 -6.30 -13.52 6.96
N PHE A 251 -6.49 -14.21 5.82
CA PHE A 251 -6.40 -13.62 4.49
C PHE A 251 -7.59 -12.70 4.21
N THR A 252 -8.80 -13.15 4.53
CA THR A 252 -10.01 -12.31 4.40
C THR A 252 -9.94 -11.05 5.27
N LEU A 253 -9.41 -11.18 6.50
CA LEU A 253 -9.12 -10.03 7.38
C LEU A 253 -8.05 -9.11 6.80
N ALA A 254 -7.01 -9.64 6.16
CA ALA A 254 -5.99 -8.84 5.46
C ALA A 254 -6.60 -8.07 4.28
N LEU A 255 -7.60 -8.65 3.60
CA LEU A 255 -8.40 -7.99 2.56
C LEU A 255 -9.54 -7.13 3.11
N ARG A 256 -9.71 -7.05 4.45
CA ARG A 256 -10.73 -6.26 5.15
C ARG A 256 -12.15 -6.52 4.66
N ASP A 257 -12.49 -7.79 4.45
CA ASP A 257 -13.80 -8.24 3.97
C ASP A 257 -14.21 -7.67 2.59
N ARG A 258 -13.26 -7.12 1.82
CA ARG A 258 -13.53 -6.68 0.45
C ARG A 258 -13.78 -7.90 -0.44
N PRO A 259 -14.80 -7.85 -1.33
CA PRO A 259 -14.97 -8.86 -2.35
C PRO A 259 -13.70 -8.97 -3.20
N ALA A 260 -13.21 -10.18 -3.37
CA ALA A 260 -11.97 -10.44 -4.08
C ALA A 260 -12.07 -11.71 -4.91
N ALA A 261 -11.34 -11.74 -6.02
CA ALA A 261 -11.21 -12.91 -6.86
C ALA A 261 -9.73 -13.29 -7.01
N ILE A 262 -9.42 -14.58 -6.87
CA ILE A 262 -8.08 -15.12 -6.96
C ILE A 262 -7.95 -15.93 -8.24
N GLY A 263 -7.02 -15.55 -9.09
CA GLY A 263 -6.68 -16.28 -10.30
C GLY A 263 -5.98 -17.61 -10.00
N PRO A 264 -5.84 -18.49 -11.01
CA PRO A 264 -5.09 -19.73 -10.86
C PRO A 264 -3.63 -19.46 -10.50
N THR A 265 -3.04 -20.34 -9.69
CA THR A 265 -1.59 -20.37 -9.50
C THR A 265 -0.91 -20.78 -10.81
N VAL A 266 -0.01 -19.94 -11.30
CA VAL A 266 0.65 -20.08 -12.60
C VAL A 266 2.15 -19.80 -12.49
N SER A 267 2.90 -20.13 -13.54
CA SER A 267 4.29 -19.66 -13.65
C SER A 267 4.37 -18.14 -13.69
N LEU A 268 5.50 -17.56 -13.25
CA LEU A 268 5.69 -16.11 -13.22
C LEU A 268 5.42 -15.42 -14.58
N THR A 269 5.83 -16.04 -15.69
CA THR A 269 5.61 -15.52 -17.05
C THR A 269 4.15 -15.55 -17.50
N GLN A 270 3.28 -16.23 -16.75
CA GLN A 270 1.84 -16.33 -17.02
C GLN A 270 1.01 -15.51 -16.02
N ALA A 271 1.62 -14.63 -15.23
CA ALA A 271 0.92 -13.83 -14.22
C ALA A 271 -0.28 -13.04 -14.81
N SER A 272 -0.14 -12.52 -16.04
CA SER A 272 -1.23 -11.87 -16.78
C SER A 272 -2.45 -12.77 -17.00
N ARG A 273 -2.27 -14.09 -17.19
CA ARG A 273 -3.37 -15.07 -17.27
C ARG A 273 -4.08 -15.22 -15.92
N SER A 274 -3.34 -15.25 -14.83
CA SER A 274 -3.94 -15.27 -13.49
C SER A 274 -4.77 -14.01 -13.26
N LEU A 275 -4.25 -12.84 -13.63
CA LEU A 275 -4.98 -11.58 -13.54
C LEU A 275 -6.27 -11.62 -14.38
N LEU A 276 -6.19 -12.05 -15.63
CA LEU A 276 -7.34 -12.11 -16.54
C LEU A 276 -8.51 -12.88 -15.92
N TRP A 277 -8.23 -14.05 -15.34
CA TRP A 277 -9.27 -14.88 -14.73
C TRP A 277 -9.81 -14.24 -13.45
N ALA A 278 -8.94 -13.67 -12.60
CA ALA A 278 -9.33 -12.94 -11.40
C ALA A 278 -10.26 -11.76 -11.74
N THR A 279 -9.90 -10.95 -12.74
CA THR A 279 -10.71 -9.80 -13.18
C THR A 279 -12.06 -10.24 -13.74
N ARG A 280 -12.12 -11.32 -14.53
CA ARG A 280 -13.39 -11.88 -15.03
C ARG A 280 -14.28 -12.37 -13.88
N ALA A 281 -13.72 -13.14 -12.96
CA ALA A 281 -14.45 -13.61 -11.78
C ALA A 281 -14.98 -12.44 -10.95
N LEU A 282 -14.18 -11.39 -10.73
CA LEU A 282 -14.61 -10.18 -10.03
C LEU A 282 -15.78 -9.48 -10.76
N GLY A 283 -15.75 -9.42 -12.09
CA GLY A 283 -16.86 -8.89 -12.90
C GLY A 283 -18.15 -9.73 -12.76
N LEU A 284 -18.02 -11.06 -12.70
CA LEU A 284 -19.14 -11.96 -12.46
C LEU A 284 -19.69 -11.83 -11.02
N MET A 285 -18.84 -11.61 -10.02
CA MET A 285 -19.26 -11.29 -8.66
C MET A 285 -20.06 -9.98 -8.62
N GLY A 286 -19.60 -8.94 -9.32
CA GLY A 286 -20.32 -7.65 -9.41
C GLY A 286 -21.74 -7.78 -9.99
N ARG A 287 -21.94 -8.73 -10.91
CA ARG A 287 -23.26 -9.04 -11.49
C ARG A 287 -24.10 -10.01 -10.66
N GLY A 288 -23.51 -10.68 -9.66
CA GLY A 288 -24.18 -11.69 -8.84
C GLY A 288 -24.25 -13.08 -9.47
N ILE A 289 -23.53 -13.32 -10.56
CA ILE A 289 -23.37 -14.67 -11.16
C ILE A 289 -22.47 -15.54 -10.28
N LEU A 290 -21.48 -14.93 -9.64
CA LEU A 290 -20.68 -15.51 -8.56
C LEU A 290 -21.02 -14.81 -7.23
N PRO A 291 -20.67 -15.40 -6.07
CA PRO A 291 -20.95 -14.78 -4.77
C PRO A 291 -20.49 -13.33 -4.69
N ARG A 292 -21.40 -12.40 -4.36
CA ARG A 292 -21.12 -10.95 -4.35
C ARG A 292 -20.13 -10.53 -3.26
N GLN A 293 -19.96 -11.36 -2.24
CA GLN A 293 -19.17 -11.07 -1.05
C GLN A 293 -18.15 -12.18 -0.81
N GLY A 294 -17.10 -11.85 -0.05
CA GLY A 294 -16.03 -12.78 0.28
C GLY A 294 -15.02 -12.97 -0.84
N VAL A 295 -14.26 -14.06 -0.74
CA VAL A 295 -13.14 -14.35 -1.63
C VAL A 295 -13.50 -15.53 -2.53
N VAL A 296 -13.48 -15.31 -3.84
CA VAL A 296 -13.77 -16.32 -4.86
C VAL A 296 -12.48 -16.81 -5.49
N ARG A 297 -12.30 -18.12 -5.60
CA ARG A 297 -11.17 -18.71 -6.34
C ARG A 297 -11.64 -19.11 -7.73
N CYS A 298 -10.94 -18.66 -8.76
CA CYS A 298 -11.32 -18.95 -10.14
C CYS A 298 -11.34 -20.46 -10.43
N VAL A 299 -10.44 -21.22 -9.81
CA VAL A 299 -10.33 -22.68 -9.98
C VAL A 299 -11.55 -23.45 -9.47
N ASP A 300 -12.34 -22.87 -8.58
CA ASP A 300 -13.57 -23.48 -8.05
C ASP A 300 -14.80 -23.17 -8.94
N HIS A 301 -14.65 -22.28 -9.93
CA HIS A 301 -15.73 -21.78 -10.80
C HIS A 301 -15.36 -21.82 -12.31
N LEU A 302 -14.51 -22.76 -12.73
CA LEU A 302 -13.98 -22.81 -14.10
C LEU A 302 -15.07 -22.94 -15.17
N SER A 303 -16.11 -23.75 -14.92
CA SER A 303 -17.23 -23.92 -15.86
C SER A 303 -18.00 -22.63 -16.07
N THR A 304 -18.29 -21.89 -14.99
CA THR A 304 -18.94 -20.57 -15.06
C THR A 304 -18.06 -19.56 -15.80
N LEU A 305 -16.75 -19.52 -15.50
CA LEU A 305 -15.81 -18.62 -16.18
C LEU A 305 -15.66 -18.94 -17.68
N LEU A 306 -15.69 -20.21 -18.05
CA LEU A 306 -15.65 -20.66 -19.44
C LEU A 306 -16.93 -20.25 -20.17
N LEU A 307 -18.09 -20.49 -19.55
CA LEU A 307 -19.38 -20.15 -20.13
C LEU A 307 -19.51 -18.65 -20.40
N HIS A 308 -19.05 -17.81 -19.47
CA HIS A 308 -19.05 -16.35 -19.60
C HIS A 308 -17.76 -15.79 -20.22
N SER A 309 -17.03 -16.58 -21.01
CA SER A 309 -15.81 -16.10 -21.68
C SER A 309 -16.10 -15.24 -22.92
N ASP A 310 -17.21 -15.52 -23.61
CA ASP A 310 -17.74 -14.77 -24.75
C ASP A 310 -19.26 -14.63 -24.59
N GLU A 311 -19.68 -13.52 -23.97
CA GLU A 311 -21.08 -13.27 -23.63
C GLU A 311 -21.95 -12.97 -24.85
N PRO A 312 -21.50 -12.18 -25.86
CA PRO A 312 -22.25 -12.03 -27.11
C PRO A 312 -22.54 -13.36 -27.80
N LEU A 313 -21.54 -14.25 -27.88
CA LEU A 313 -21.74 -15.57 -28.48
C LEU A 313 -22.67 -16.45 -27.63
N LEU A 314 -22.55 -16.39 -26.30
CA LEU A 314 -23.45 -17.10 -25.39
C LEU A 314 -24.90 -16.61 -25.52
N ASP A 315 -25.11 -15.30 -25.67
CA ASP A 315 -26.44 -14.71 -25.84
C ASP A 315 -27.06 -15.09 -27.21
N GLU A 316 -26.24 -15.21 -28.27
CA GLU A 316 -26.67 -15.73 -29.58
C GLU A 316 -27.08 -17.20 -29.48
N LEU A 317 -26.24 -18.04 -28.88
CA LEU A 317 -26.55 -19.47 -28.65
C LEU A 317 -27.85 -19.62 -27.87
N ARG A 318 -28.01 -18.84 -26.80
CA ARG A 318 -29.22 -18.85 -25.98
C ARG A 318 -30.45 -18.43 -26.77
N SER A 319 -30.37 -17.36 -27.54
CA SER A 319 -31.50 -16.87 -28.36
C SER A 319 -31.91 -17.89 -29.40
N HIS A 320 -30.96 -18.56 -30.04
CA HIS A 320 -31.23 -19.59 -31.05
C HIS A 320 -31.85 -20.84 -30.43
N VAL A 321 -31.22 -21.38 -29.39
CA VAL A 321 -31.56 -22.70 -28.83
C VAL A 321 -32.77 -22.64 -27.90
N LEU A 322 -33.03 -21.50 -27.24
CA LEU A 322 -34.19 -21.31 -26.37
C LEU A 322 -35.37 -20.62 -27.05
N ALA A 323 -35.27 -20.26 -28.33
CA ALA A 323 -36.39 -19.68 -29.10
C ALA A 323 -37.73 -20.44 -28.95
N PRO A 324 -37.77 -21.79 -28.86
CA PRO A 324 -39.03 -22.51 -28.62
C PRO A 324 -39.70 -22.16 -27.28
N LEU A 325 -38.96 -21.69 -26.27
CA LEU A 325 -39.54 -21.23 -25.00
C LEU A 325 -40.18 -19.85 -25.11
N ASP A 326 -39.94 -19.10 -26.18
CA ASP A 326 -40.57 -17.80 -26.38
C ASP A 326 -42.08 -17.92 -26.64
N THR A 327 -42.53 -19.06 -27.15
CA THR A 327 -43.97 -19.35 -27.33
C THR A 327 -44.69 -19.67 -26.01
N VAL A 328 -43.94 -19.91 -24.93
CA VAL A 328 -44.48 -20.15 -23.60
C VAL A 328 -44.79 -18.80 -22.93
N PRO A 329 -45.93 -18.64 -22.23
CA PRO A 329 -46.21 -17.43 -21.46
C PRO A 329 -45.08 -17.09 -20.50
N GLU A 330 -44.72 -15.80 -20.43
CA GLU A 330 -43.57 -15.29 -19.68
C GLU A 330 -43.50 -15.81 -18.23
N GLY A 331 -44.62 -15.78 -17.50
CA GLY A 331 -44.71 -16.28 -16.11
C GLY A 331 -44.49 -17.79 -15.95
N GLN A 332 -44.43 -18.56 -17.03
CA GLN A 332 -44.13 -20.00 -17.02
C GLN A 332 -42.73 -20.31 -17.56
N ARG A 333 -42.08 -19.40 -18.29
CA ARG A 333 -40.84 -19.64 -19.03
C ARG A 333 -39.70 -20.08 -18.10
N ALA A 334 -39.44 -19.36 -17.02
CA ALA A 334 -38.39 -19.68 -16.05
C ALA A 334 -38.55 -21.10 -15.46
N ARG A 335 -39.77 -21.46 -15.05
CA ARG A 335 -40.07 -22.79 -14.48
C ARG A 335 -39.90 -23.93 -15.50
N HIS A 336 -40.20 -23.65 -16.77
CA HIS A 336 -40.00 -24.60 -17.87
C HIS A 336 -38.51 -24.78 -18.19
N ALA A 337 -37.76 -23.68 -18.25
CA ALA A 337 -36.30 -23.69 -18.40
C ALA A 337 -35.61 -24.46 -17.26
N GLU A 338 -35.98 -24.19 -16.01
CA GLU A 338 -35.48 -24.88 -14.81
C GLU A 338 -35.76 -26.40 -14.87
N THR A 339 -36.99 -26.77 -15.25
CA THR A 339 -37.39 -28.18 -15.38
C THR A 339 -36.63 -28.88 -16.50
N LEU A 340 -36.45 -28.21 -17.63
CA LEU A 340 -35.72 -28.73 -18.77
C LEU A 340 -34.24 -28.96 -18.42
N LEU A 341 -33.60 -28.00 -17.77
CA LEU A 341 -32.21 -28.12 -17.33
C LEU A 341 -32.03 -29.29 -16.36
N ALA A 342 -32.90 -29.39 -15.35
CA ALA A 342 -32.86 -30.48 -14.39
C ALA A 342 -33.03 -31.84 -15.08
N TRP A 343 -33.93 -31.94 -16.07
CA TRP A 343 -34.17 -33.16 -16.83
C TRP A 343 -32.98 -33.57 -17.70
N LEU A 344 -32.35 -32.62 -18.38
CA LEU A 344 -31.16 -32.85 -19.19
C LEU A 344 -29.98 -33.34 -18.34
N LEU A 345 -29.79 -32.75 -17.15
CA LEU A 345 -28.71 -33.11 -16.22
C LEU A 345 -28.94 -34.42 -15.46
N SER A 346 -30.19 -34.87 -15.35
CA SER A 346 -30.56 -36.11 -14.65
C SER A 346 -30.72 -37.30 -15.61
N GLY A 347 -30.13 -37.24 -16.81
CA GLY A 347 -30.22 -38.32 -17.79
C GLY A 347 -31.66 -38.66 -18.19
N SER A 348 -32.53 -37.65 -18.23
CA SER A 348 -33.94 -37.78 -18.57
C SER A 348 -34.82 -38.55 -17.56
N ASN A 349 -34.35 -38.70 -16.31
CA ASN A 349 -35.06 -39.40 -15.22
C ASN A 349 -35.99 -38.48 -14.41
N VAL A 350 -37.30 -38.74 -14.44
CA VAL A 350 -38.33 -37.92 -13.77
C VAL A 350 -38.21 -37.90 -12.23
N PRO A 351 -38.10 -39.05 -11.52
CA PRO A 351 -37.81 -39.07 -10.09
C PRO A 351 -36.64 -38.17 -9.65
N ASP A 352 -35.53 -38.20 -10.39
CA ASP A 352 -34.34 -37.42 -10.04
C ASP A 352 -34.57 -35.92 -10.22
N VAL A 353 -35.32 -35.53 -11.25
CA VAL A 353 -35.76 -34.13 -11.46
C VAL A 353 -36.70 -33.68 -10.34
N ALA A 354 -37.66 -34.52 -9.96
CA ALA A 354 -38.60 -34.24 -8.88
C ALA A 354 -37.88 -33.99 -7.56
N ASN A 355 -36.89 -34.83 -7.22
CA ASN A 355 -36.05 -34.67 -6.05
C ASN A 355 -35.21 -33.40 -6.11
N ARG A 356 -34.53 -33.15 -7.25
CA ARG A 356 -33.67 -31.96 -7.42
C ARG A 356 -34.44 -30.64 -7.31
N LEU A 357 -35.65 -30.58 -7.86
CA LEU A 357 -36.49 -29.37 -7.86
C LEU A 357 -37.48 -29.32 -6.68
N HIS A 358 -37.49 -30.32 -5.80
CA HIS A 358 -38.45 -30.44 -4.70
C HIS A 358 -39.92 -30.36 -5.17
N LEU A 359 -40.22 -30.98 -6.32
CA LEU A 359 -41.55 -31.01 -6.93
C LEU A 359 -42.16 -32.41 -6.88
N HIS A 360 -43.49 -32.50 -6.90
CA HIS A 360 -44.15 -33.79 -7.09
C HIS A 360 -43.85 -34.37 -8.48
N PRO A 361 -43.57 -35.69 -8.64
CA PRO A 361 -43.27 -36.29 -9.95
C PRO A 361 -44.32 -36.05 -11.04
N GLN A 362 -45.60 -35.92 -10.66
CA GLN A 362 -46.67 -35.59 -11.63
C GLN A 362 -46.50 -34.17 -12.21
N THR A 363 -46.06 -33.20 -11.40
CA THR A 363 -45.81 -31.83 -11.85
C THR A 363 -44.65 -31.79 -12.84
N VAL A 364 -43.60 -32.58 -12.60
CA VAL A 364 -42.48 -32.74 -13.54
C VAL A 364 -42.96 -33.34 -14.85
N ARG A 365 -43.73 -34.45 -14.81
CA ARG A 365 -44.31 -35.07 -16.02
C ARG A 365 -45.20 -34.11 -16.80
N TYR A 366 -45.98 -33.29 -16.10
CA TYR A 366 -46.84 -32.28 -16.71
C TYR A 366 -46.01 -31.25 -17.48
N ARG A 367 -45.02 -30.62 -16.84
CA ARG A 367 -44.13 -29.64 -17.49
C ARG A 367 -43.35 -30.24 -18.66
N LEU A 368 -42.83 -31.46 -18.52
CA LEU A 368 -42.14 -32.17 -19.61
C LEU A 368 -43.06 -32.47 -20.79
N ARG A 369 -44.34 -32.77 -20.54
CA ARG A 369 -45.34 -32.95 -21.61
C ARG A 369 -45.62 -31.66 -22.38
N GLN A 370 -45.47 -30.51 -21.74
CA GLN A 370 -45.59 -29.19 -22.40
C GLN A 370 -44.31 -28.81 -23.15
N LEU A 371 -43.14 -29.25 -22.68
CA LEU A 371 -41.84 -29.02 -23.35
C LEU A 371 -41.64 -29.89 -24.59
N LYS A 372 -42.08 -31.15 -24.56
CA LYS A 372 -41.81 -32.11 -25.64
C LYS A 372 -42.32 -31.65 -27.03
N PRO A 373 -43.52 -31.07 -27.18
CA PRO A 373 -43.97 -30.53 -28.47
C PRO A 373 -43.17 -29.32 -28.96
N LEU A 374 -42.53 -28.56 -28.06
CA LEU A 374 -41.77 -27.35 -28.42
C LEU A 374 -40.40 -27.69 -28.99
N PHE A 375 -39.75 -28.71 -28.44
CA PHE A 375 -38.39 -29.10 -28.83
C PHE A 375 -38.33 -30.37 -29.70
N GLY A 376 -39.39 -31.19 -29.70
CA GLY A 376 -39.47 -32.39 -30.53
C GLY A 376 -38.29 -33.34 -30.33
N ASP A 377 -37.79 -33.88 -31.45
CA ASP A 377 -36.66 -34.82 -31.48
C ASP A 377 -35.32 -34.18 -31.08
N ALA A 378 -35.25 -32.85 -31.01
CA ALA A 378 -34.05 -32.14 -30.57
C ALA A 378 -33.67 -32.44 -29.11
N LEU A 379 -34.62 -32.93 -28.30
CA LEU A 379 -34.34 -33.37 -26.93
C LEU A 379 -33.59 -34.70 -26.86
N ASP A 380 -33.58 -35.48 -27.95
CA ASP A 380 -32.93 -36.77 -28.05
C ASP A 380 -31.58 -36.69 -28.77
N ASP A 381 -31.31 -35.57 -29.48
CA ASP A 381 -30.04 -35.30 -30.16
C ASP A 381 -28.93 -34.87 -29.16
N PRO A 382 -27.78 -35.58 -29.09
CA PRO A 382 -26.71 -35.28 -28.13
C PRO A 382 -26.11 -33.87 -28.24
N ASP A 383 -25.93 -33.37 -29.47
CA ASP A 383 -25.31 -32.06 -29.72
C ASP A 383 -26.25 -30.93 -29.28
N THR A 384 -27.52 -31.03 -29.66
CA THR A 384 -28.55 -30.07 -29.23
C THR A 384 -28.76 -30.09 -27.72
N ARG A 385 -28.69 -31.26 -27.08
CA ARG A 385 -28.75 -31.37 -25.61
C ARG A 385 -27.60 -30.63 -24.94
N LEU A 386 -26.38 -30.69 -25.48
CA LEU A 386 -25.24 -29.94 -24.95
C LEU A 386 -25.49 -28.43 -25.05
N GLU A 387 -25.92 -27.95 -26.22
CA GLU A 387 -26.26 -26.54 -26.43
C GLU A 387 -27.35 -26.06 -25.47
N LEU A 388 -28.42 -26.84 -25.28
CA LEU A 388 -29.49 -26.58 -24.32
C LEU A 388 -28.95 -26.50 -22.89
N ILE A 389 -28.07 -27.43 -22.48
CA ILE A 389 -27.46 -27.41 -21.16
C ILE A 389 -26.66 -26.11 -20.95
N LEU A 390 -25.84 -25.71 -21.93
CA LEU A 390 -25.03 -24.48 -21.84
C LEU A 390 -25.91 -23.23 -21.73
N ALA A 391 -26.91 -23.09 -22.62
CA ALA A 391 -27.83 -21.96 -22.62
C ALA A 391 -28.65 -21.86 -21.33
N LEU A 392 -29.22 -22.99 -20.86
CA LEU A 392 -30.02 -23.01 -19.64
C LEU A 392 -29.18 -22.83 -18.38
N ARG A 393 -27.93 -23.32 -18.36
CA ARG A 393 -26.99 -23.05 -17.26
C ARG A 393 -26.70 -21.57 -17.14
N ALA A 394 -26.46 -20.88 -18.26
CA ALA A 394 -26.25 -19.44 -18.29
C ALA A 394 -27.46 -18.67 -17.74
N GLU A 395 -28.67 -19.08 -18.12
CA GLU A 395 -29.92 -18.48 -17.62
C GLU A 395 -30.08 -18.66 -16.10
N SER A 396 -29.85 -19.87 -15.60
CA SER A 396 -29.98 -20.19 -14.17
C SER A 396 -29.04 -19.41 -13.27
N LEU A 397 -27.90 -18.95 -13.80
CA LEU A 397 -26.90 -18.17 -13.07
C LEU A 397 -27.19 -16.66 -13.06
N ARG A 398 -28.11 -16.19 -13.92
CA ARG A 398 -28.52 -14.78 -14.00
C ARG A 398 -29.67 -14.45 -13.04
N GLU A 399 -30.41 -15.44 -12.56
CA GLU A 399 -31.46 -15.27 -11.55
C GLU A 399 -30.83 -15.33 -10.14
N PRO A 400 -30.61 -14.19 -9.45
CA PRO A 400 -30.23 -14.24 -8.05
C PRO A 400 -31.44 -14.71 -7.24
N GLU A 401 -31.24 -15.67 -6.34
CA GLU A 401 -32.17 -16.14 -5.30
C GLU A 401 -33.40 -15.24 -5.07
N SER A 402 -34.44 -15.38 -5.89
CA SER A 402 -35.78 -14.85 -5.61
C SER A 402 -36.67 -15.93 -4.98
N SER A 403 -36.06 -16.87 -4.28
CA SER A 403 -36.75 -17.96 -3.58
C SER A 403 -36.27 -18.08 -2.13
N SER A 404 -36.26 -16.94 -1.44
CA SER A 404 -36.34 -16.86 0.02
C SER A 404 -37.45 -15.88 0.38
N ARG A 405 -38.69 -16.38 0.37
CA ARG A 405 -39.84 -15.83 1.10
C ARG A 405 -40.74 -16.95 1.54
#